data_AF-A0A8C6B4M4-F1
#
_entry.id   AF-A0A8C6B4M4-F1
#
_cell.length_a   1.000
_cell.length_b   1.000
_cell.length_c   1.000
_cell.angle_alpha   90.00
_cell.angle_beta   90.00
_cell.angle_gamma   90.00
#
_symmetry.space_group_name_H-M   'P 1'
#
loop_
_entity.id
_entity.type
_entity.pdbx_description
1 polymer ?
#
loop_
_entity_poly.entity_id
_entity_poly.type
_entity_poly.pdbx_seq_one_letter_code
_entity_poly.pdbx_strand_id
1 'polypeptide(L)'
;MPLQVSDYSWQQTRTAVFISVPLRGVSVRDADVFCTENYLKVNCPPFLFEVFLYAPVDDESSKAKIGNDTIVFTLHKKEAAMWETLSLSGVDKEMMQRIREKSILQAQESAKEAMEAKASARREDQKYTLNVMMKIEEEERKRIEDMKENERIKATKELETWKEHQRKAEEHKIVQREEKLYQQEKQIEEERKKLKHKGLTRNSVSRNLATKGRNSEIIFFEKLKEDSIPAPRSVGSIKINFTPRVFPTALRESQVAAEEEWLHKQAEARRAMNTDIPELCDLKEEEKNPEWLKDKGNKLFATENYLAAINAYNLAIRLNNKIPLLYLNRAACHLKLKNLHKAIEDSSKALELLTPPVADNANARMKAHIRRGTAFCQLELYVEGLQDYEAALKIDPSNKIVQNDAEKIRNIIQGTELKS
;
A
#
# COMPACT_ATOMS: atom_id res chain seq x y z
N MET A 1 -39.37 14.06 -25.95
CA MET A 1 -40.38 13.25 -25.26
C MET A 1 -40.31 11.85 -25.83
N PRO A 2 -40.33 10.79 -25.00
CA PRO A 2 -40.34 9.42 -25.51
C PRO A 2 -41.63 9.16 -26.30
N LEU A 3 -41.52 8.40 -27.38
CA LEU A 3 -42.64 7.96 -28.21
C LEU A 3 -43.30 6.76 -27.54
N GLN A 4 -44.52 6.93 -27.05
CA GLN A 4 -45.26 5.84 -26.42
C GLN A 4 -45.71 4.84 -27.49
N VAL A 5 -45.31 3.58 -27.34
CA VAL A 5 -45.67 2.52 -28.28
C VAL A 5 -47.02 1.94 -27.87
N SER A 6 -48.05 2.19 -28.67
CA SER A 6 -49.41 1.63 -28.47
C SER A 6 -49.65 0.34 -29.25
N ASP A 7 -48.83 0.07 -30.26
CA ASP A 7 -49.07 -0.99 -31.22
C ASP A 7 -48.45 -2.29 -30.71
N TYR A 8 -49.13 -3.00 -29.80
CA TYR A 8 -48.68 -4.29 -29.27
C TYR A 8 -49.71 -5.39 -29.55
N SER A 9 -49.22 -6.61 -29.76
CA SER A 9 -50.07 -7.80 -29.86
C SER A 9 -49.78 -8.72 -28.69
N TRP A 10 -50.82 -9.22 -28.03
CA TRP A 10 -50.66 -10.16 -26.93
C TRP A 10 -51.49 -11.41 -27.14
N GLN A 11 -50.98 -12.53 -26.64
CA GLN A 11 -51.63 -13.82 -26.62
C GLN A 11 -51.51 -14.39 -25.20
N GLN A 12 -52.39 -15.30 -24.83
CA GLN A 12 -52.33 -15.91 -23.51
C GLN A 12 -52.68 -17.39 -23.55
N THR A 13 -52.11 -18.09 -22.58
CA THR A 13 -52.53 -19.41 -22.15
C THR A 13 -53.05 -19.30 -20.71
N ARG A 14 -53.52 -20.41 -20.14
CA ARG A 14 -53.92 -20.46 -18.73
C ARG A 14 -52.77 -20.15 -17.78
N THR A 15 -51.53 -20.38 -18.19
CA THR A 15 -50.33 -20.31 -17.34
C THR A 15 -49.37 -19.19 -17.72
N ALA A 16 -49.43 -18.67 -18.95
CA ALA A 16 -48.50 -17.66 -19.44
C ALA A 16 -49.18 -16.62 -20.33
N VAL A 17 -48.53 -15.47 -20.46
CA VAL A 17 -48.90 -14.37 -21.36
C VAL A 17 -47.72 -14.06 -22.26
N PHE A 18 -47.99 -13.98 -23.55
CA PHE A 18 -47.02 -13.62 -24.57
C PHE A 18 -47.34 -12.21 -25.06
N ILE A 19 -46.41 -11.27 -24.91
CA ILE A 19 -46.57 -9.89 -25.38
C ILE A 19 -45.52 -9.64 -26.45
N SER A 20 -45.94 -9.24 -27.63
CA SER A 20 -45.05 -8.88 -28.74
C SER A 20 -45.17 -7.39 -29.01
N VAL A 21 -44.06 -6.68 -28.82
CA VAL A 21 -43.94 -5.23 -29.00
C VAL A 21 -43.03 -4.96 -30.20
N PRO A 22 -43.56 -4.52 -31.35
CA PRO A 22 -42.77 -4.14 -32.50
C PRO A 22 -42.05 -2.82 -32.23
N LEU A 23 -40.72 -2.85 -32.24
CA LEU A 23 -39.86 -1.67 -32.10
C LEU A 23 -38.88 -1.65 -33.28
N ARG A 24 -39.20 -0.86 -34.31
CA ARG A 24 -38.41 -0.81 -35.54
C ARG A 24 -37.08 -0.10 -35.31
N GLY A 25 -35.97 -0.75 -35.66
CA GLY A 25 -34.62 -0.17 -35.59
C GLY A 25 -33.96 -0.19 -34.21
N VAL A 26 -34.38 -1.09 -33.30
CA VAL A 26 -33.84 -1.18 -31.94
C VAL A 26 -32.62 -2.10 -31.87
N SER A 27 -31.54 -1.59 -31.26
CA SER A 27 -30.36 -2.37 -30.87
C SER A 27 -30.58 -2.98 -29.48
N VAL A 28 -30.16 -4.24 -29.28
CA VAL A 28 -30.23 -4.94 -27.98
C VAL A 28 -29.48 -4.18 -26.87
N ARG A 29 -28.49 -3.36 -27.23
CA ARG A 29 -27.61 -2.66 -26.27
C ARG A 29 -28.28 -1.49 -25.58
N ASP A 30 -29.29 -0.90 -26.20
CA ASP A 30 -29.95 0.33 -25.74
C ASP A 30 -31.33 0.07 -25.14
N ALA A 31 -31.71 -1.21 -25.02
CA ALA A 31 -32.99 -1.65 -24.48
C ALA A 31 -32.90 -1.92 -22.98
N ASP A 32 -33.65 -1.15 -22.20
CA ASP A 32 -33.82 -1.35 -20.76
C ASP A 32 -35.21 -1.95 -20.50
N VAL A 33 -35.24 -3.16 -19.94
CA VAL A 33 -36.45 -3.92 -19.65
C VAL A 33 -36.60 -4.05 -18.14
N PHE A 34 -37.71 -3.52 -17.62
CA PHE A 34 -38.07 -3.61 -16.22
C PHE A 34 -39.37 -4.38 -16.09
N CYS A 35 -39.31 -5.54 -15.44
CA CYS A 35 -40.46 -6.39 -15.17
C CYS A 35 -40.61 -6.54 -13.65
N THR A 36 -41.83 -6.43 -13.16
CA THR A 36 -42.20 -6.80 -11.79
C THR A 36 -43.58 -7.46 -11.84
N GLU A 37 -44.12 -7.85 -10.68
CA GLU A 37 -45.35 -8.64 -10.61
C GLU A 37 -46.54 -7.99 -11.34
N ASN A 38 -46.73 -6.69 -11.19
CA ASN A 38 -47.90 -5.97 -11.73
C ASN A 38 -47.52 -4.91 -12.78
N TYR A 39 -46.24 -4.79 -13.14
CA TYR A 39 -45.76 -3.67 -13.93
C TYR A 39 -44.64 -4.10 -14.88
N LEU A 40 -44.83 -3.80 -16.17
CA LEU A 40 -43.86 -4.02 -17.23
C LEU A 40 -43.55 -2.69 -17.91
N LYS A 41 -42.26 -2.35 -17.98
CA LYS A 41 -41.74 -1.17 -18.64
C LYS A 41 -40.58 -1.56 -19.54
N VAL A 42 -40.59 -1.01 -20.75
CA VAL A 42 -39.51 -1.17 -21.73
C VAL A 42 -39.14 0.20 -22.25
N ASN A 43 -37.89 0.57 -22.06
CA ASN A 43 -37.35 1.83 -22.53
C ASN A 43 -36.29 1.54 -23.60
N CYS A 44 -36.55 1.98 -24.83
CA CYS A 44 -35.65 1.83 -25.96
C CYS A 44 -35.63 3.16 -26.71
N PRO A 45 -34.79 4.14 -26.32
CA PRO A 45 -34.85 5.50 -26.85
C PRO A 45 -34.87 5.53 -28.39
N PRO A 46 -35.85 6.23 -29.04
CA PRO A 46 -36.83 7.15 -28.46
C PRO A 46 -38.13 6.51 -27.95
N PHE A 47 -38.33 5.20 -28.06
CA PHE A 47 -39.57 4.49 -27.72
C PHE A 47 -39.70 4.13 -26.24
N LEU A 48 -40.91 4.22 -25.71
CA LEU A 48 -41.28 3.76 -24.37
C LEU A 48 -42.55 2.93 -24.44
N PHE A 49 -42.50 1.75 -23.85
CA PHE A 49 -43.66 0.88 -23.67
C PHE A 49 -43.89 0.65 -22.17
N GLU A 50 -45.12 0.85 -21.73
CA GLU A 50 -45.50 0.72 -20.32
C GLU A 50 -46.87 0.03 -20.25
N VAL A 51 -46.93 -1.04 -19.46
CA VAL A 51 -48.15 -1.82 -19.22
C VAL A 51 -48.26 -2.17 -17.75
N PHE A 52 -49.43 -1.87 -17.19
CA PHE A 52 -49.85 -2.35 -15.87
C PHE A 52 -50.60 -3.65 -16.07
N LEU A 53 -50.08 -4.74 -15.53
CA LEU A 53 -50.63 -6.08 -15.74
C LEU A 53 -51.93 -6.25 -14.94
N TYR A 54 -52.88 -7.00 -15.49
CA TYR A 54 -54.16 -7.29 -14.83
C TYR A 54 -54.00 -8.07 -13.52
N ALA A 55 -53.08 -9.03 -13.50
CA ALA A 55 -52.83 -9.93 -12.36
C ALA A 55 -51.32 -10.17 -12.20
N PRO A 56 -50.87 -10.58 -10.99
CA PRO A 56 -49.46 -10.71 -10.70
C PRO A 56 -48.79 -11.84 -11.50
N VAL A 57 -47.63 -11.49 -12.05
CA VAL A 57 -46.72 -12.36 -12.79
C VAL A 57 -45.54 -12.74 -11.91
N ASP A 58 -44.98 -13.92 -12.17
CA ASP A 58 -43.76 -14.37 -11.54
C ASP A 58 -42.53 -13.83 -12.29
N ASP A 59 -41.73 -13.00 -11.63
CA ASP A 59 -40.58 -12.31 -12.24
C ASP A 59 -39.43 -13.29 -12.56
N GLU A 60 -39.20 -14.28 -11.70
CA GLU A 60 -38.05 -15.19 -11.83
C GLU A 60 -38.17 -16.16 -13.00
N SER A 61 -39.38 -16.63 -13.28
CA SER A 61 -39.65 -17.56 -14.38
C SER A 61 -39.93 -16.87 -15.72
N SER A 62 -40.26 -15.58 -15.68
CA SER A 62 -40.56 -14.78 -16.86
C SER A 62 -39.31 -14.44 -17.68
N LYS A 63 -39.45 -14.37 -19.00
CA LYS A 63 -38.33 -14.15 -19.93
C LYS A 63 -38.68 -13.12 -20.98
N ALA A 64 -37.74 -12.23 -21.27
CA ALA A 64 -37.82 -11.29 -22.39
C ALA A 64 -36.80 -11.68 -23.47
N LYS A 65 -37.24 -11.77 -24.72
CA LYS A 65 -36.39 -11.99 -25.88
C LYS A 65 -36.47 -10.77 -26.80
N ILE A 66 -35.34 -10.13 -27.02
CA ILE A 66 -35.22 -8.96 -27.90
C ILE A 66 -34.72 -9.48 -29.26
N GLY A 67 -35.59 -9.38 -30.29
CA GLY A 67 -35.24 -9.67 -31.68
C GLY A 67 -34.96 -8.39 -32.48
N ASN A 68 -34.59 -8.54 -33.76
CA ASN A 68 -34.08 -7.44 -34.59
C ASN A 68 -35.09 -6.31 -34.89
N ASP A 69 -36.38 -6.46 -34.57
CA ASP A 69 -37.41 -5.40 -34.67
C ASP A 69 -38.62 -5.63 -33.74
N THR A 70 -38.56 -6.64 -32.86
CA THR A 70 -39.68 -7.03 -31.99
C THR A 70 -39.15 -7.55 -30.67
N ILE A 71 -39.71 -7.09 -29.56
CA ILE A 71 -39.48 -7.65 -28.24
C ILE A 71 -40.63 -8.59 -27.90
N VAL A 72 -40.29 -9.83 -27.56
CA VAL A 72 -41.25 -10.86 -27.16
C VAL A 72 -41.06 -11.17 -25.68
N PHE A 73 -42.09 -10.87 -24.89
CA PHE A 73 -42.17 -11.23 -23.48
C PHE A 73 -42.91 -12.56 -23.34
N THR A 74 -42.36 -13.45 -22.51
CA THR A 74 -43.00 -14.67 -22.02
C THR A 74 -43.15 -14.50 -20.52
N LEU A 75 -44.33 -14.05 -20.10
CA LEU A 75 -44.65 -13.77 -18.70
C LEU A 75 -45.42 -14.96 -18.10
N HIS A 76 -44.98 -15.48 -16.96
CA HIS A 76 -45.64 -16.58 -16.28
C HIS A 76 -46.60 -16.07 -15.20
N LYS A 77 -47.87 -16.47 -15.25
CA LYS A 77 -48.89 -16.02 -14.28
C LYS A 77 -48.66 -16.72 -12.94
N LYS A 78 -48.76 -15.99 -11.82
CA LYS A 78 -48.77 -16.62 -10.48
C LYS A 78 -50.02 -17.47 -10.26
N GLU A 79 -51.16 -16.99 -10.76
CA GLU A 79 -52.44 -17.69 -10.71
C GLU A 79 -52.89 -18.10 -12.12
N ALA A 80 -53.28 -19.36 -12.26
CA ALA A 80 -53.67 -19.92 -13.55
C ALA A 80 -55.11 -19.48 -13.95
N ALA A 81 -55.25 -18.22 -14.38
CA ALA A 81 -56.52 -17.62 -14.80
C ALA A 81 -56.43 -17.03 -16.22
N MET A 82 -57.56 -17.03 -16.95
CA MET A 82 -57.66 -16.33 -18.24
C MET A 82 -57.91 -14.84 -17.97
N TRP A 83 -57.18 -13.96 -18.64
CA TRP A 83 -57.30 -12.52 -18.48
C TRP A 83 -58.28 -11.96 -19.52
N GLU A 84 -59.25 -11.15 -19.11
CA GLU A 84 -60.18 -10.49 -20.03
C GLU A 84 -59.51 -9.31 -20.75
N THR A 85 -58.60 -8.63 -20.06
CA THR A 85 -57.78 -7.54 -20.57
C THR A 85 -56.33 -7.71 -20.12
N LEU A 86 -55.37 -7.25 -20.93
CA LEU A 86 -53.95 -7.27 -20.54
C LEU A 86 -53.67 -6.26 -19.42
N SER A 87 -54.33 -5.12 -19.49
CA SER A 87 -54.22 -4.02 -18.55
C SER A 87 -55.53 -3.78 -17.81
N LEU A 88 -55.43 -3.44 -16.52
CA LEU A 88 -56.59 -2.98 -15.74
C LEU A 88 -57.29 -1.81 -16.47
N SER A 89 -58.56 -2.00 -16.85
CA SER A 89 -59.38 -0.97 -17.50
C SER A 89 -59.93 0.01 -16.46
N GLY A 90 -59.81 1.31 -16.70
CA GLY A 90 -60.41 2.36 -15.85
C GLY A 90 -59.55 2.85 -14.69
N VAL A 91 -58.22 2.73 -14.78
CA VAL A 91 -57.31 3.15 -13.71
C VAL A 91 -57.06 4.66 -13.77
N ASP A 92 -57.30 5.36 -12.67
CA ASP A 92 -56.95 6.77 -12.53
C ASP A 92 -55.42 6.98 -12.59
N LYS A 93 -55.00 8.15 -13.09
CA LYS A 93 -53.58 8.53 -13.21
C LYS A 93 -52.81 8.37 -11.89
N GLU A 94 -53.46 8.66 -10.76
CA GLU A 94 -52.88 8.51 -9.42
C GLU A 94 -52.64 7.05 -9.05
N MET A 95 -53.56 6.15 -9.42
CA MET A 95 -53.45 4.73 -9.11
C MET A 95 -52.34 4.08 -9.95
N MET A 96 -52.21 4.45 -11.22
CA MET A 96 -51.06 4.05 -12.06
C MET A 96 -49.73 4.49 -11.45
N GLN A 97 -49.68 5.72 -10.91
CA GLN A 97 -48.47 6.25 -10.28
C GLN A 97 -48.12 5.50 -8.99
N ARG A 98 -49.10 5.18 -8.15
CA ARG A 98 -48.91 4.36 -6.94
C ARG A 98 -48.42 2.96 -7.26
N ILE A 99 -48.96 2.32 -8.30
CA ILE A 99 -48.50 0.99 -8.74
C ILE A 99 -47.03 1.07 -9.19
N ARG A 100 -46.68 2.09 -9.99
CA ARG A 100 -45.31 2.30 -10.45
C ARG A 100 -44.35 2.50 -9.27
N GLU A 101 -44.68 3.39 -8.34
CA GLU A 101 -43.84 3.68 -7.16
C GLU A 101 -43.67 2.44 -6.28
N LYS A 102 -44.77 1.71 -6.01
CA LYS A 102 -44.74 0.47 -5.24
C LYS A 102 -43.86 -0.60 -5.90
N SER A 103 -44.00 -0.81 -7.21
CA SER A 103 -43.21 -1.79 -7.95
C SER A 103 -41.72 -1.45 -7.99
N ILE A 104 -41.38 -0.16 -8.12
CA ILE A 104 -39.98 0.29 -8.07
C ILE A 104 -39.39 0.07 -6.68
N LEU A 105 -40.14 0.42 -5.62
CA LEU A 105 -39.69 0.23 -4.24
C LEU A 105 -39.48 -1.24 -3.92
N GLN A 106 -40.42 -2.11 -4.29
CA GLN A 106 -40.29 -3.56 -4.08
C GLN A 106 -39.06 -4.13 -4.80
N ALA A 107 -38.82 -3.74 -6.05
CA ALA A 107 -37.63 -4.17 -6.79
C ALA A 107 -36.33 -3.66 -6.15
N GLN A 108 -36.32 -2.42 -5.63
CA GLN A 108 -35.17 -1.87 -4.90
C GLN A 108 -34.90 -2.61 -3.58
N GLU A 109 -35.95 -2.94 -2.82
CA GLU A 109 -35.85 -3.70 -1.58
C GLU A 109 -35.32 -5.11 -1.84
N SER A 110 -35.91 -5.86 -2.78
CA SER A 110 -35.42 -7.21 -3.11
C SER A 110 -34.00 -7.21 -3.68
N ALA A 111 -33.64 -6.20 -4.49
CA ALA A 111 -32.26 -6.05 -4.95
C ALA A 111 -31.28 -5.75 -3.80
N LYS A 112 -31.70 -4.93 -2.83
CA LYS A 112 -30.92 -4.62 -1.63
C LYS A 112 -30.73 -5.87 -0.77
N GLU A 113 -31.80 -6.63 -0.51
CA GLU A 113 -31.75 -7.88 0.24
C GLU A 113 -30.84 -8.91 -0.44
N ALA A 114 -30.92 -9.06 -1.77
CA ALA A 114 -30.03 -9.94 -2.53
C ALA A 114 -28.56 -9.51 -2.44
N MET A 115 -28.27 -8.21 -2.46
CA MET A 115 -26.93 -7.68 -2.25
C MET A 115 -26.43 -7.95 -0.82
N GLU A 116 -27.27 -7.73 0.19
CA GLU A 116 -26.94 -7.99 1.59
C GLU A 116 -26.70 -9.48 1.85
N ALA A 117 -27.53 -10.37 1.28
CA ALA A 117 -27.37 -11.82 1.37
C ALA A 117 -26.08 -12.30 0.67
N LYS A 118 -25.75 -11.73 -0.49
CA LYS A 118 -24.47 -12.03 -1.15
C LYS A 118 -23.27 -11.54 -0.34
N ALA A 119 -23.40 -10.39 0.32
CA ALA A 119 -22.38 -9.85 1.20
C ALA A 119 -22.22 -10.71 2.47
N SER A 120 -23.32 -11.19 3.08
CA SER A 120 -23.25 -12.08 4.24
C SER A 120 -22.62 -13.42 3.89
N ALA A 121 -23.00 -14.03 2.75
CA ALA A 121 -22.39 -15.27 2.28
C ALA A 121 -20.87 -15.12 2.07
N ARG A 122 -20.42 -14.03 1.44
CA ARG A 122 -18.98 -13.72 1.29
C ARG A 122 -18.27 -13.58 2.64
N ARG A 123 -18.91 -12.95 3.63
CA ARG A 123 -18.34 -12.80 4.99
C ARG A 123 -18.24 -14.15 5.69
N GLU A 124 -19.20 -15.03 5.51
CA GLU A 124 -19.17 -16.39 6.07
C GLU A 124 -18.04 -17.23 5.43
N ASP A 125 -17.87 -17.16 4.11
CA ASP A 125 -16.76 -17.82 3.41
C ASP A 125 -15.38 -17.30 3.89
N GLN A 126 -15.25 -15.99 4.07
CA GLN A 126 -14.03 -15.37 4.62
C GLN A 126 -13.77 -15.84 6.07
N LYS A 127 -14.80 -15.90 6.91
CA LYS A 127 -14.68 -16.40 8.29
C LYS A 127 -14.29 -17.87 8.32
N TYR A 128 -14.87 -18.68 7.44
CA TYR A 128 -14.55 -20.10 7.31
C TYR A 128 -13.09 -20.30 6.90
N THR A 129 -12.64 -19.63 5.85
CA THR A 129 -11.25 -19.71 5.36
C THR A 129 -10.24 -19.26 6.42
N LEU A 130 -10.52 -18.17 7.14
CA LEU A 130 -9.68 -17.70 8.24
C LEU A 130 -9.59 -18.74 9.36
N ASN A 131 -10.72 -19.34 9.76
CA ASN A 131 -10.74 -20.37 10.82
C ASN A 131 -9.92 -21.61 10.41
N VAL A 132 -10.03 -22.04 9.15
CA VAL A 132 -9.20 -23.14 8.62
C VAL A 132 -7.71 -22.77 8.69
N MET A 133 -7.34 -21.56 8.26
CA MET A 133 -5.95 -21.10 8.30
C MET A 133 -5.41 -21.03 9.73
N MET A 134 -6.20 -20.52 10.68
CA MET A 134 -5.83 -20.48 12.11
C MET A 134 -5.57 -21.87 12.68
N LYS A 135 -6.40 -22.87 12.33
CA LYS A 135 -6.18 -24.25 12.78
C LYS A 135 -4.87 -24.83 12.26
N ILE A 136 -4.54 -24.57 10.99
CA ILE A 136 -3.27 -24.99 10.40
C ILE A 136 -2.10 -24.34 11.14
N GLU A 137 -2.15 -23.02 11.36
CA GLU A 137 -1.08 -22.30 12.06
C GLU A 137 -0.94 -22.77 13.53
N GLU A 138 -2.05 -23.07 14.21
CA GLU A 138 -2.02 -23.59 15.58
C GLU A 138 -1.39 -24.98 15.65
N GLU A 139 -1.69 -25.86 14.69
CA GLU A 139 -1.03 -27.17 14.57
C GLU A 139 0.47 -27.04 14.29
N GLU A 140 0.87 -26.11 13.41
CA GLU A 140 2.28 -25.83 13.14
C GLU A 140 3.02 -25.31 14.37
N ARG A 141 2.41 -24.38 15.13
CA ARG A 141 2.99 -23.87 16.38
C ARG A 141 3.19 -24.99 17.39
N LYS A 142 2.19 -25.86 17.60
CA LYS A 142 2.31 -27.01 18.50
C LYS A 142 3.46 -27.93 18.07
N ARG A 143 3.59 -28.25 16.78
CA ARG A 143 4.72 -29.04 16.27
C ARG A 143 6.07 -28.38 16.55
N ILE A 144 6.19 -27.06 16.38
CA ILE A 144 7.42 -26.32 16.66
C ILE A 144 7.74 -26.32 18.16
N GLU A 145 6.73 -26.14 19.02
CA GLU A 145 6.89 -26.20 20.48
C GLU A 145 7.33 -27.59 20.94
N ASP A 146 6.71 -28.65 20.44
CA ASP A 146 7.10 -30.04 20.71
C ASP A 146 8.54 -30.32 20.25
N MET A 147 8.93 -29.80 19.08
CA MET A 147 10.30 -29.94 18.59
C MET A 147 11.31 -29.21 19.48
N LYS A 148 10.99 -27.98 19.90
CA LYS A 148 11.84 -27.20 20.82
C LYS A 148 12.00 -27.88 22.17
N GLU A 149 10.92 -28.41 22.74
CA GLU A 149 10.99 -29.10 24.03
C GLU A 149 11.77 -30.41 23.91
N ASN A 150 11.61 -31.16 22.81
CA ASN A 150 12.41 -32.35 22.55
C ASN A 150 13.91 -32.04 22.44
N GLU A 151 14.29 -31.00 21.68
CA GLU A 151 15.69 -30.55 21.59
C GLU A 151 16.22 -30.07 22.94
N ARG A 152 15.39 -29.37 23.73
CA ARG A 152 15.73 -28.96 25.09
C ARG A 152 15.99 -30.16 25.99
N ILE A 153 15.12 -31.17 25.95
CA ILE A 153 15.28 -32.41 26.73
C ILE A 153 16.53 -33.18 26.30
N LYS A 154 16.86 -33.22 25.01
CA LYS A 154 18.12 -33.82 24.54
C LYS A 154 19.33 -33.06 25.07
N ALA A 155 19.34 -31.73 24.93
CA ALA A 155 20.43 -30.89 25.40
C ALA A 155 20.66 -30.99 26.92
N THR A 156 19.58 -31.08 27.71
CA THR A 156 19.71 -31.28 29.16
C THR A 156 20.28 -32.65 29.50
N LYS A 157 19.85 -33.72 28.82
CA LYS A 157 20.43 -35.06 28.98
C LYS A 157 21.90 -35.11 28.57
N GLU A 158 22.26 -34.49 27.45
CA GLU A 158 23.65 -34.38 27.02
C GLU A 158 24.50 -33.63 28.05
N LEU A 159 23.99 -32.52 28.59
CA LEU A 159 24.66 -31.78 29.66
C LEU A 159 24.86 -32.64 30.93
N GLU A 160 23.85 -33.41 31.32
CA GLU A 160 23.91 -34.31 32.47
C GLU A 160 24.96 -35.42 32.26
N THR A 161 24.93 -36.09 31.10
CA THR A 161 25.93 -37.12 30.76
C THR A 161 27.34 -36.54 30.70
N TRP A 162 27.53 -35.34 30.15
CA TRP A 162 28.82 -34.64 30.15
C TRP A 162 29.30 -34.34 31.57
N LYS A 163 28.42 -33.83 32.46
CA LYS A 163 28.75 -33.60 33.87
C LYS A 163 29.14 -34.89 34.59
N GLU A 164 28.47 -36.00 34.30
CA GLU A 164 28.81 -37.30 34.87
C GLU A 164 30.17 -37.79 34.36
N HIS A 165 30.46 -37.64 33.07
CA HIS A 165 31.77 -37.93 32.50
C HIS A 165 32.89 -37.08 33.12
N GLN A 166 32.66 -35.78 33.35
CA GLN A 166 33.61 -34.92 34.03
C GLN A 166 33.88 -35.41 35.45
N ARG A 167 32.83 -35.76 36.21
CA ARG A 167 32.95 -36.27 37.57
C ARG A 167 33.76 -37.57 37.63
N LYS A 168 33.44 -38.54 36.76
CA LYS A 168 34.20 -39.79 36.65
C LYS A 168 35.65 -39.55 36.24
N ALA A 169 35.91 -38.60 35.34
CA ALA A 169 37.26 -38.24 34.93
C ALA A 169 38.06 -37.58 36.06
N GLU A 170 37.43 -36.72 36.86
CA GLU A 170 38.04 -36.14 38.07
C GLU A 170 38.34 -37.21 39.12
N GLU A 171 37.39 -38.11 39.40
CA GLU A 171 37.59 -39.26 40.28
C GLU A 171 38.77 -40.12 39.82
N HIS A 172 38.83 -40.47 38.53
CA HIS A 172 39.97 -41.19 37.97
C HIS A 172 41.30 -40.42 38.07
N LYS A 173 41.30 -39.10 37.88
CA LYS A 173 42.50 -38.26 38.05
C LYS A 173 42.95 -38.22 39.52
N ILE A 174 42.03 -38.18 40.48
CA ILE A 174 42.33 -38.22 41.91
C ILE A 174 42.99 -39.56 42.24
N VAL A 175 42.37 -40.68 41.84
CA VAL A 175 42.94 -42.03 42.05
C VAL A 175 44.34 -42.16 41.43
N GLN A 176 44.51 -41.72 40.17
CA GLN A 176 45.83 -41.72 39.52
C GLN A 176 46.85 -40.81 40.21
N ARG A 177 46.42 -39.68 40.78
CA ARG A 177 47.29 -38.75 41.50
C ARG A 177 47.71 -39.34 42.84
N GLU A 178 46.83 -40.03 43.55
CA GLU A 178 47.14 -40.79 44.77
C GLU A 178 48.11 -41.94 44.49
N GLU A 179 47.89 -42.71 43.42
CA GLU A 179 48.83 -43.76 42.97
C GLU A 179 50.20 -43.18 42.60
N LYS A 180 50.22 -42.04 41.89
CA LYS A 180 51.46 -41.34 41.54
C LYS A 180 52.14 -40.74 42.77
N LEU A 181 51.40 -40.18 43.73
CA LEU A 181 51.95 -39.70 45.00
C LEU A 181 52.59 -40.85 45.78
N TYR A 182 51.95 -42.01 45.82
CA TYR A 182 52.52 -43.21 46.44
C TYR A 182 53.80 -43.68 45.74
N GLN A 183 53.83 -43.69 44.40
CA GLN A 183 55.02 -44.00 43.61
C GLN A 183 56.11 -42.93 43.77
N GLN A 184 55.73 -41.66 43.86
CA GLN A 184 56.63 -40.52 43.97
C GLN A 184 57.18 -40.37 45.39
N GLU A 185 56.45 -40.72 46.45
CA GLU A 185 56.99 -40.85 47.80
C GLU A 185 58.08 -41.92 47.83
N LYS A 186 57.84 -43.05 47.15
CA LYS A 186 58.82 -44.13 46.96
C LYS A 186 60.05 -43.66 46.18
N GLN A 187 59.85 -42.88 45.11
CA GLN A 187 60.93 -42.31 44.31
C GLN A 187 61.63 -41.13 44.99
N ILE A 188 60.97 -40.31 45.80
CA ILE A 188 61.56 -39.22 46.61
C ILE A 188 62.40 -39.82 47.74
N GLU A 189 62.01 -40.95 48.30
CA GLU A 189 62.85 -41.73 49.22
C GLU A 189 64.12 -42.26 48.52
N GLU A 190 64.04 -42.55 47.22
CA GLU A 190 65.18 -42.93 46.37
C GLU A 190 65.99 -41.74 45.82
N GLU A 191 65.37 -40.60 45.53
CA GLU A 191 66.00 -39.38 44.98
C GLU A 191 66.56 -38.46 46.07
N ARG A 192 66.03 -38.48 47.31
CA ARG A 192 66.71 -37.91 48.49
C ARG A 192 68.09 -38.53 48.69
N LYS A 193 68.34 -39.73 48.15
CA LYS A 193 69.68 -40.34 48.12
C LYS A 193 70.58 -39.80 46.98
N LYS A 194 70.06 -39.04 46.00
CA LYS A 194 70.77 -38.78 44.73
C LYS A 194 70.97 -37.32 44.31
N LEU A 195 70.37 -36.30 44.95
CA LEU A 195 70.56 -34.89 44.53
C LEU A 195 71.25 -34.01 45.57
N LYS A 196 72.60 -33.95 45.48
CA LYS A 196 73.44 -32.80 45.85
C LYS A 196 73.97 -32.14 44.56
N HIS A 197 73.90 -30.80 44.52
CA HIS A 197 74.50 -29.83 43.57
C HIS A 197 73.65 -29.42 42.34
N LYS A 198 73.08 -28.20 42.27
CA LYS A 198 73.61 -26.82 41.97
C LYS A 198 73.54 -26.55 40.45
N GLY A 199 73.08 -25.44 39.85
CA GLY A 199 72.58 -24.12 40.27
C GLY A 199 72.60 -23.18 39.03
N LEU A 200 71.66 -22.21 38.99
CA LEU A 200 71.29 -21.25 37.91
C LEU A 200 72.35 -20.27 37.38
N THR A 201 72.00 -19.57 36.26
CA THR A 201 71.89 -18.09 36.02
C THR A 201 72.45 -17.68 34.64
N ARG A 202 72.22 -16.52 34.00
CA ARG A 202 71.16 -15.49 33.79
C ARG A 202 71.82 -14.41 32.87
N ASN A 203 71.04 -13.45 32.34
CA ASN A 203 71.42 -12.08 31.86
C ASN A 203 71.77 -11.92 30.36
N SER A 204 71.65 -10.78 29.66
CA SER A 204 71.02 -9.43 29.81
C SER A 204 71.32 -8.65 28.48
N VAL A 205 70.39 -7.88 27.88
CA VAL A 205 70.24 -6.39 27.91
C VAL A 205 70.77 -5.58 26.69
N SER A 206 69.97 -4.57 26.24
CA SER A 206 70.30 -3.23 25.65
C SER A 206 70.70 -3.11 24.15
N ARG A 207 70.50 -2.01 23.39
CA ARG A 207 69.95 -0.63 23.57
C ARG A 207 69.94 0.16 22.22
N ASN A 208 69.24 1.32 22.20
CA ASN A 208 69.57 2.64 21.55
C ASN A 208 69.08 3.00 20.11
N LEU A 209 68.25 4.07 19.97
CA LEU A 209 68.48 5.50 19.52
C LEU A 209 68.49 5.69 17.97
N ALA A 210 68.17 6.82 17.30
CA ALA A 210 67.39 8.07 17.42
C ALA A 210 67.90 9.01 16.28
N THR A 211 67.06 9.81 15.57
CA THR A 211 67.39 11.08 14.82
C THR A 211 66.22 11.47 13.85
N LYS A 212 65.91 12.70 13.37
CA LYS A 212 66.01 14.14 13.76
C LYS A 212 65.50 15.00 12.53
N GLY A 213 64.81 16.15 12.74
CA GLY A 213 64.73 17.35 11.83
C GLY A 213 63.43 17.53 10.97
N ARG A 214 62.57 18.56 11.13
CA ARG A 214 62.61 20.05 10.84
C ARG A 214 62.56 20.38 9.31
N ASN A 215 61.84 21.36 8.72
CA ASN A 215 61.06 22.56 9.13
C ASN A 215 60.31 23.22 7.91
N SER A 216 59.23 23.99 8.19
CA SER A 216 58.60 25.24 7.61
C SER A 216 59.07 25.91 6.28
N GLU A 217 58.39 26.83 5.57
CA GLU A 217 57.05 27.44 5.33
C GLU A 217 57.28 28.63 4.30
N ILE A 218 56.20 29.28 3.77
CA ILE A 218 56.05 30.74 3.46
C ILE A 218 56.04 31.32 1.99
N ILE A 219 54.85 31.85 1.58
CA ILE A 219 54.39 33.20 1.08
C ILE A 219 54.93 33.88 -0.21
N PHE A 220 54.02 34.36 -1.09
CA PHE A 220 54.03 35.72 -1.73
C PHE A 220 52.62 36.19 -2.19
N PHE A 221 52.46 37.52 -2.34
CA PHE A 221 51.27 38.40 -2.31
C PHE A 221 51.26 39.34 -3.55
N GLU A 222 50.10 39.76 -4.10
CA GLU A 222 49.84 41.08 -4.80
C GLU A 222 48.43 41.08 -5.42
N LYS A 223 47.44 41.98 -5.24
CA LYS A 223 47.19 43.45 -5.21
C LYS A 223 46.52 44.01 -6.50
N LEU A 224 45.55 44.91 -6.28
CA LEU A 224 44.42 45.37 -7.14
C LEU A 224 44.68 46.63 -8.00
N LYS A 225 43.75 46.87 -8.97
CA LYS A 225 43.27 48.11 -9.65
C LYS A 225 43.51 48.12 -11.18
N GLU A 226 42.70 48.70 -12.08
CA GLU A 226 41.58 49.66 -12.04
C GLU A 226 40.77 49.59 -13.38
N ASP A 227 39.55 50.14 -13.38
CA ASP A 227 38.51 50.08 -14.41
C ASP A 227 38.81 50.84 -15.73
N SER A 228 38.30 50.34 -16.86
CA SER A 228 38.25 51.06 -18.15
C SER A 228 36.82 51.13 -18.70
N ILE A 229 36.37 52.34 -19.03
CA ILE A 229 35.00 52.65 -19.50
C ILE A 229 34.89 52.35 -21.00
N PRO A 230 33.83 51.67 -21.48
CA PRO A 230 33.62 51.40 -22.91
C PRO A 230 33.00 52.58 -23.68
N ALA A 231 33.29 52.66 -24.98
CA ALA A 231 32.89 53.73 -25.90
C ALA A 231 31.35 53.84 -26.15
N PRO A 232 30.83 55.04 -26.46
CA PRO A 232 29.40 55.27 -26.67
C PRO A 232 28.86 54.64 -27.97
N ARG A 233 27.60 54.19 -27.93
CA ARG A 233 26.89 53.48 -29.02
C ARG A 233 26.34 54.45 -30.07
N SER A 234 26.31 54.03 -31.34
CA SER A 234 25.73 54.80 -32.46
C SER A 234 24.20 54.75 -32.50
N VAL A 235 23.57 55.83 -32.97
CA VAL A 235 22.11 55.96 -33.12
C VAL A 235 21.63 55.24 -34.39
N GLY A 236 20.59 54.40 -34.27
CA GLY A 236 19.92 53.74 -35.40
C GLY A 236 18.42 54.08 -35.44
N SER A 237 17.88 54.33 -36.63
CA SER A 237 16.44 54.56 -36.85
C SER A 237 15.71 53.23 -37.00
N ILE A 238 14.78 52.94 -36.09
CA ILE A 238 13.98 51.71 -36.09
C ILE A 238 12.70 51.96 -36.87
N LYS A 239 12.47 51.21 -37.96
CA LYS A 239 11.17 51.19 -38.64
C LYS A 239 10.20 50.36 -37.82
N ILE A 240 9.17 51.01 -37.27
CA ILE A 240 8.08 50.36 -36.55
C ILE A 240 7.00 50.01 -37.57
N ASN A 241 6.76 48.72 -37.76
CA ASN A 241 5.58 48.24 -38.47
C ASN A 241 4.50 47.91 -37.43
N PHE A 242 3.33 48.55 -37.54
CA PHE A 242 2.20 48.26 -36.67
C PHE A 242 1.52 46.95 -37.08
N THR A 243 1.51 45.99 -36.17
CA THR A 243 0.69 44.77 -36.30
C THR A 243 -0.79 45.15 -36.24
N PRO A 244 -1.65 44.64 -37.16
CA PRO A 244 -3.06 44.96 -37.15
C PRO A 244 -3.73 44.49 -35.86
N ARG A 245 -4.59 45.34 -35.31
CA ARG A 245 -5.31 45.10 -34.06
C ARG A 245 -6.40 44.06 -34.27
N VAL A 246 -6.04 42.79 -34.12
CA VAL A 246 -7.02 41.73 -33.89
C VAL A 246 -7.45 41.83 -32.43
N PHE A 247 -8.74 42.05 -32.18
CA PHE A 247 -9.31 41.79 -30.87
C PHE A 247 -9.51 40.28 -30.78
N PRO A 248 -8.68 39.52 -30.04
CA PRO A 248 -9.14 38.23 -29.58
C PRO A 248 -10.33 38.54 -28.67
N THR A 249 -11.54 38.33 -29.16
CA THR A 249 -12.64 38.04 -28.24
C THR A 249 -12.11 36.90 -27.39
N ALA A 250 -11.93 37.10 -26.09
CA ALA A 250 -11.50 36.05 -25.20
C ALA A 250 -12.56 34.95 -25.24
N LEU A 251 -12.41 33.99 -26.15
CA LEU A 251 -13.00 32.68 -26.06
C LEU A 251 -12.46 32.14 -24.76
N ARG A 252 -13.25 32.31 -23.68
CA ARG A 252 -13.14 31.69 -22.35
C ARG A 252 -11.83 30.90 -22.26
N GLU A 253 -10.74 31.62 -22.01
CA GLU A 253 -9.40 31.04 -22.14
C GLU A 253 -9.33 29.78 -21.28
N SER A 254 -9.29 28.64 -21.96
CA SER A 254 -8.58 27.42 -21.58
C SER A 254 -8.72 26.92 -20.14
N GLN A 255 -9.89 27.01 -19.53
CA GLN A 255 -10.23 26.17 -18.37
C GLN A 255 -10.59 24.74 -18.82
N VAL A 256 -10.84 24.49 -20.12
CA VAL A 256 -11.26 23.16 -20.61
C VAL A 256 -10.21 22.09 -20.31
N ALA A 257 -8.93 22.34 -20.58
CA ALA A 257 -7.88 21.37 -20.26
C ALA A 257 -7.76 21.11 -18.75
N ALA A 258 -7.92 22.15 -17.92
CA ALA A 258 -7.92 22.02 -16.46
C ALA A 258 -9.17 21.31 -15.93
N GLU A 259 -10.35 21.59 -16.50
CA GLU A 259 -11.63 20.93 -16.23
C GLU A 259 -11.58 19.45 -16.68
N GLU A 260 -11.03 19.16 -17.85
CA GLU A 260 -10.82 17.81 -18.38
C GLU A 260 -9.81 17.03 -17.55
N GLU A 261 -8.69 17.64 -17.15
CA GLU A 261 -7.75 17.03 -16.20
C GLU A 261 -8.40 16.76 -14.85
N TRP A 262 -9.21 17.69 -14.35
CA TRP A 262 -9.95 17.52 -13.11
C TRP A 262 -10.96 16.37 -13.22
N LEU A 263 -11.72 16.31 -14.31
CA LEU A 263 -12.65 15.22 -14.62
C LEU A 263 -11.92 13.88 -14.81
N HIS A 264 -10.76 13.87 -15.47
CA HIS A 264 -9.93 12.68 -15.66
C HIS A 264 -9.36 12.19 -14.33
N LYS A 265 -8.82 13.09 -13.48
CA LYS A 265 -8.35 12.76 -12.12
C LYS A 265 -9.49 12.20 -11.28
N GLN A 266 -10.69 12.77 -11.40
CA GLN A 266 -11.87 12.30 -10.69
C GLN A 266 -12.37 10.94 -11.23
N ALA A 267 -12.34 10.73 -12.54
CA ALA A 267 -12.69 9.45 -13.17
C ALA A 267 -11.67 8.34 -12.90
N GLU A 268 -10.37 8.66 -12.87
CA GLU A 268 -9.30 7.75 -12.48
C GLU A 268 -9.45 7.36 -11.00
N ALA A 269 -9.73 8.32 -10.12
CA ALA A 269 -10.06 8.05 -8.71
C ALA A 269 -11.29 7.14 -8.60
N ARG A 270 -12.37 7.40 -9.37
CA ARG A 270 -13.55 6.51 -9.42
C ARG A 270 -13.23 5.11 -9.95
N ARG A 271 -12.34 4.98 -10.94
CA ARG A 271 -11.90 3.67 -11.45
C ARG A 271 -11.05 2.92 -10.44
N ALA A 272 -10.15 3.60 -9.72
CA ALA A 272 -9.37 3.03 -8.63
C ALA A 272 -10.25 2.63 -7.42
N MET A 273 -11.41 3.27 -7.24
CA MET A 273 -12.41 2.88 -6.25
C MET A 273 -13.22 1.65 -6.68
N ASN A 274 -13.42 1.48 -7.99
CA ASN A 274 -14.14 0.36 -8.60
C ASN A 274 -13.25 -0.87 -8.88
N THR A 275 -11.94 -0.81 -8.60
CA THR A 275 -11.16 -2.05 -8.48
C THR A 275 -11.61 -2.74 -7.21
N ASP A 276 -12.29 -3.88 -7.36
CA ASP A 276 -12.81 -4.73 -6.28
C ASP A 276 -11.71 -5.07 -5.26
N ILE A 277 -11.51 -4.20 -4.27
CA ILE A 277 -10.66 -4.44 -3.12
C ILE A 277 -11.61 -4.74 -1.96
N PRO A 278 -11.73 -6.01 -1.52
CA PRO A 278 -12.70 -6.44 -0.52
C PRO A 278 -12.65 -5.60 0.79
N GLU A 279 -11.47 -5.09 1.15
CA GLU A 279 -11.24 -4.25 2.34
C GLU A 279 -11.78 -2.81 2.23
N LEU A 280 -12.09 -2.33 1.01
CA LEU A 280 -12.63 -0.98 0.76
C LEU A 280 -14.17 -0.96 0.69
N CYS A 281 -14.83 -2.12 0.61
CA CYS A 281 -16.29 -2.23 0.52
C CYS A 281 -16.99 -1.90 1.84
N ASP A 282 -16.33 -2.06 2.99
CA ASP A 282 -16.90 -1.78 4.31
C ASP A 282 -16.64 -0.33 4.79
N LEU A 283 -15.90 0.49 4.02
CA LEU A 283 -15.57 1.88 4.36
C LEU A 283 -16.64 2.84 3.81
N LYS A 284 -17.06 3.82 4.63
CA LYS A 284 -18.06 4.84 4.24
C LYS A 284 -17.54 5.70 3.07
N GLU A 285 -18.43 6.32 2.30
CA GLU A 285 -18.05 7.16 1.14
C GLU A 285 -17.06 8.29 1.49
N GLU A 286 -17.10 8.83 2.72
CA GLU A 286 -16.14 9.82 3.19
C GLU A 286 -14.73 9.23 3.44
N GLU A 287 -14.68 7.97 3.89
CA GLU A 287 -13.45 7.23 4.20
C GLU A 287 -12.72 6.76 2.95
N LYS A 288 -13.38 6.86 1.79
CA LYS A 288 -12.81 6.62 0.48
C LYS A 288 -11.95 7.80 -0.01
N ASN A 289 -11.93 8.95 0.65
CA ASN A 289 -11.03 10.04 0.25
C ASN A 289 -9.57 9.75 0.67
N PRO A 290 -8.58 9.84 -0.25
CA PRO A 290 -7.18 9.54 0.07
C PRO A 290 -6.59 10.51 1.11
N GLU A 291 -7.05 11.76 1.12
CA GLU A 291 -6.66 12.77 2.09
C GLU A 291 -7.16 12.43 3.51
N TRP A 292 -8.39 11.93 3.62
CA TRP A 292 -8.96 11.51 4.90
C TRP A 292 -8.17 10.32 5.48
N LEU A 293 -7.83 9.33 4.64
CA LEU A 293 -7.02 8.18 5.06
C LEU A 293 -5.59 8.59 5.43
N LYS A 294 -5.01 9.58 4.74
CA LYS A 294 -3.73 10.17 5.14
C LYS A 294 -3.82 10.75 6.55
N ASP A 295 -4.85 11.55 6.82
CA ASP A 295 -5.02 12.18 8.13
C ASP A 295 -5.33 11.18 9.24
N LYS A 296 -6.09 10.12 8.94
CA LYS A 296 -6.27 8.98 9.83
C LYS A 296 -4.94 8.29 10.13
N GLY A 297 -4.12 8.04 9.11
CA GLY A 297 -2.77 7.50 9.27
C GLY A 297 -1.88 8.40 10.13
N ASN A 298 -1.97 9.73 9.95
CA ASN A 298 -1.23 10.71 10.75
C ASN A 298 -1.64 10.67 12.22
N LYS A 299 -2.94 10.59 12.50
CA LYS A 299 -3.48 10.45 13.88
C LYS A 299 -2.99 9.14 14.51
N LEU A 300 -3.05 8.03 13.78
CA LEU A 300 -2.57 6.73 14.25
C LEU A 300 -1.06 6.73 14.53
N PHE A 301 -0.28 7.40 13.67
CA PHE A 301 1.15 7.60 13.88
C PHE A 301 1.43 8.42 15.14
N ALA A 302 0.65 9.47 15.40
CA ALA A 302 0.76 10.26 16.63
C ALA A 302 0.41 9.45 17.90
N THR A 303 -0.51 8.48 17.79
CA THR A 303 -0.81 7.51 18.86
C THR A 303 0.19 6.34 18.94
N GLU A 304 1.31 6.41 18.21
CA GLU A 304 2.36 5.37 18.13
C GLU A 304 1.89 4.00 17.59
N ASN A 305 0.67 3.91 17.05
CA ASN A 305 0.17 2.69 16.43
C ASN A 305 0.62 2.63 14.96
N TYR A 306 1.90 2.26 14.76
CA TYR A 306 2.54 2.26 13.45
C TYR A 306 1.94 1.22 12.49
N LEU A 307 1.50 0.05 12.97
CA LEU A 307 0.90 -1.00 12.14
C LEU A 307 -0.45 -0.56 11.56
N ALA A 308 -1.32 0.01 12.40
CA ALA A 308 -2.60 0.55 11.94
C ALA A 308 -2.40 1.74 10.99
N ALA A 309 -1.40 2.60 11.26
CA ALA A 309 -1.05 3.70 10.37
C ALA A 309 -0.60 3.21 8.99
N ILE A 310 0.23 2.15 8.92
CA ILE A 310 0.62 1.52 7.65
C ILE A 310 -0.60 1.03 6.88
N ASN A 311 -1.56 0.37 7.55
CA ASN A 311 -2.77 -0.09 6.88
C ASN A 311 -3.59 1.08 6.32
N ALA A 312 -3.75 2.17 7.06
CA ALA A 312 -4.42 3.38 6.57
C ALA A 312 -3.71 3.98 5.34
N TYR A 313 -2.38 4.08 5.36
CA TYR A 313 -1.61 4.55 4.20
C TYR A 313 -1.66 3.58 3.02
N ASN A 314 -1.67 2.27 3.26
CA ASN A 314 -1.81 1.26 2.20
C ASN A 314 -3.14 1.43 1.47
N LEU A 315 -4.24 1.62 2.21
CA LEU A 315 -5.55 1.90 1.64
C LEU A 315 -5.52 3.22 0.85
N ALA A 316 -4.92 4.27 1.40
CA ALA A 316 -4.79 5.55 0.70
C ALA A 316 -4.00 5.43 -0.62
N ILE A 317 -2.92 4.64 -0.62
CA ILE A 317 -2.07 4.41 -1.81
C ILE A 317 -2.82 3.59 -2.87
N ARG A 318 -3.63 2.60 -2.46
CA ARG A 318 -4.46 1.83 -3.41
C ARG A 318 -5.48 2.72 -4.11
N LEU A 319 -6.01 3.72 -3.41
CA LEU A 319 -6.94 4.69 -3.98
C LEU A 319 -6.25 5.73 -4.86
N ASN A 320 -5.10 6.25 -4.42
CA ASN A 320 -4.29 7.17 -5.21
C ASN A 320 -2.80 6.94 -4.97
N ASN A 321 -2.14 6.36 -5.97
CA ASN A 321 -0.71 6.05 -5.95
C ASN A 321 0.19 7.22 -6.39
N LYS A 322 -0.37 8.39 -6.73
CA LYS A 322 0.38 9.56 -7.21
C LYS A 322 0.75 10.54 -6.11
N ILE A 323 0.32 10.30 -4.86
CA ILE A 323 0.57 11.21 -3.74
C ILE A 323 1.88 10.80 -3.02
N PRO A 324 2.99 11.57 -3.16
CA PRO A 324 4.29 11.19 -2.57
C PRO A 324 4.28 11.22 -1.03
N LEU A 325 3.46 12.07 -0.43
CA LEU A 325 3.33 12.19 1.03
C LEU A 325 2.87 10.89 1.71
N LEU A 326 2.06 10.07 1.01
CA LEU A 326 1.59 8.79 1.55
C LEU A 326 2.74 7.79 1.73
N TYR A 327 3.56 7.63 0.68
CA TYR A 327 4.76 6.80 0.72
C TYR A 327 5.76 7.31 1.75
N LEU A 328 5.96 8.62 1.79
CA LEU A 328 6.85 9.25 2.76
C LEU A 328 6.42 8.89 4.19
N ASN A 329 5.15 9.11 4.54
CA ASN A 329 4.63 8.81 5.88
C ASN A 329 4.64 7.31 6.20
N ARG A 330 4.33 6.45 5.23
CA ARG A 330 4.45 4.99 5.37
C ARG A 330 5.90 4.56 5.64
N ALA A 331 6.89 5.16 4.97
CA ALA A 331 8.30 4.93 5.23
C ALA A 331 8.71 5.29 6.68
N ALA A 332 8.15 6.37 7.24
CA ALA A 332 8.40 6.72 8.64
C ALA A 332 7.85 5.66 9.61
N CYS A 333 6.66 5.11 9.34
CA CYS A 333 6.14 3.98 10.12
C CYS A 333 7.04 2.75 10.00
N HIS A 334 7.51 2.44 8.79
CA HIS A 334 8.41 1.31 8.56
C HIS A 334 9.75 1.46 9.29
N LEU A 335 10.33 2.67 9.32
CA LEU A 335 11.53 2.97 10.12
C LEU A 335 11.29 2.70 11.62
N LYS A 336 10.14 3.14 12.16
CA LYS A 336 9.79 2.90 13.57
C LYS A 336 9.63 1.42 13.90
N LEU A 337 9.12 0.63 12.95
CA LEU A 337 8.99 -0.82 13.07
C LEU A 337 10.23 -1.61 12.65
N LYS A 338 11.35 -0.96 12.31
CA LYS A 338 12.57 -1.58 11.78
C LYS A 338 12.38 -2.42 10.51
N ASN A 339 11.38 -2.09 9.70
CA ASN A 339 11.16 -2.67 8.38
C ASN A 339 11.99 -1.91 7.33
N LEU A 340 13.31 -2.01 7.42
CA LEU A 340 14.24 -1.11 6.73
C LEU A 340 14.17 -1.19 5.20
N HIS A 341 14.09 -2.39 4.63
CA HIS A 341 13.96 -2.57 3.18
C HIS A 341 12.70 -1.90 2.62
N LYS A 342 11.55 -2.06 3.29
CA LYS A 342 10.28 -1.42 2.90
C LYS A 342 10.36 0.10 3.02
N ALA A 343 11.05 0.61 4.05
CA ALA A 343 11.26 2.05 4.19
C ALA A 343 12.11 2.64 3.04
N ILE A 344 13.10 1.89 2.55
CA ILE A 344 13.93 2.30 1.41
C ILE A 344 13.11 2.32 0.12
N GLU A 345 12.31 1.28 -0.11
CA GLU A 345 11.42 1.18 -1.28
C GLU A 345 10.43 2.35 -1.31
N ASP A 346 9.74 2.61 -0.19
CA ASP A 346 8.78 3.72 -0.08
C ASP A 346 9.43 5.08 -0.25
N SER A 347 10.59 5.30 0.36
CA SER A 347 11.31 6.57 0.23
C SER A 347 11.81 6.79 -1.20
N SER A 348 12.23 5.72 -1.89
CA SER A 348 12.63 5.79 -3.30
C SER A 348 11.44 6.08 -4.20
N LYS A 349 10.29 5.42 -3.97
CA LYS A 349 9.06 5.73 -4.69
C LYS A 349 8.59 7.16 -4.48
N ALA A 350 8.69 7.67 -3.25
CA ALA A 350 8.39 9.06 -2.96
C ALA A 350 9.30 10.02 -3.75
N LEU A 351 10.61 9.74 -3.84
CA LEU A 351 11.55 10.55 -4.62
C LEU A 351 11.26 10.51 -6.12
N GLU A 352 10.89 9.35 -6.67
CA GLU A 352 10.43 9.24 -8.07
C GLU A 352 9.23 10.15 -8.34
N LEU A 353 8.22 10.13 -7.47
CA LEU A 353 7.02 10.94 -7.61
C LEU A 353 7.27 12.44 -7.37
N LEU A 354 8.36 12.81 -6.71
CA LEU A 354 8.76 14.20 -6.45
C LEU A 354 9.66 14.78 -7.55
N THR A 355 9.75 14.12 -8.71
CA THR A 355 10.38 14.70 -9.91
C THR A 355 9.32 15.40 -10.79
N PRO A 356 9.60 16.61 -11.32
CA PRO A 356 10.85 17.38 -11.23
C PRO A 356 11.10 18.04 -9.86
N PRO A 357 12.37 18.36 -9.53
CA PRO A 357 12.70 19.06 -8.29
C PRO A 357 12.22 20.52 -8.35
N VAL A 358 11.22 20.85 -7.53
CA VAL A 358 10.64 22.20 -7.40
C VAL A 358 10.87 22.72 -5.97
N ALA A 359 10.79 24.04 -5.76
CA ALA A 359 10.92 24.64 -4.43
C ALA A 359 9.86 24.12 -3.45
N ASP A 360 8.59 24.03 -3.88
CA ASP A 360 7.46 23.59 -3.05
C ASP A 360 7.64 22.17 -2.51
N ASN A 361 8.25 21.30 -3.31
CA ASN A 361 8.46 19.90 -2.97
C ASN A 361 9.83 19.62 -2.31
N ALA A 362 10.66 20.66 -2.12
CA ALA A 362 12.00 20.56 -1.55
C ALA A 362 12.00 19.91 -0.16
N ASN A 363 11.08 20.33 0.71
CA ASN A 363 10.96 19.78 2.07
C ASN A 363 10.59 18.28 2.05
N ALA A 364 9.68 17.88 1.17
CA ALA A 364 9.30 16.47 1.01
C ALA A 364 10.46 15.63 0.47
N ARG A 365 11.21 16.14 -0.52
CA ARG A 365 12.41 15.49 -1.07
C ARG A 365 13.50 15.31 -0.02
N MET A 366 13.78 16.37 0.74
CA MET A 366 14.74 16.31 1.85
C MET A 366 14.34 15.24 2.87
N LYS A 367 13.07 15.21 3.30
CA LYS A 367 12.56 14.18 4.23
C LYS A 367 12.69 12.77 3.65
N ALA A 368 12.48 12.59 2.35
CA ALA A 368 12.61 11.29 1.69
C ALA A 368 14.07 10.81 1.69
N HIS A 369 15.02 11.69 1.36
CA HIS A 369 16.45 11.40 1.46
C HIS A 369 16.86 11.05 2.90
N ILE A 370 16.43 11.83 3.90
CA ILE A 370 16.75 11.54 5.31
C ILE A 370 16.20 10.18 5.73
N ARG A 371 14.94 9.85 5.39
CA ARG A 371 14.33 8.57 5.76
C ARG A 371 15.03 7.39 5.09
N ARG A 372 15.37 7.51 3.81
CA ARG A 372 16.11 6.49 3.07
C ARG A 372 17.54 6.32 3.60
N GLY A 373 18.25 7.41 3.82
CA GLY A 373 19.59 7.40 4.40
C GLY A 373 19.62 6.81 5.81
N THR A 374 18.62 7.12 6.64
CA THR A 374 18.47 6.50 7.97
C THR A 374 18.28 4.99 7.87
N ALA A 375 17.46 4.52 6.92
CA ALA A 375 17.25 3.09 6.71
C ALA A 375 18.54 2.38 6.24
N PHE A 376 19.30 3.01 5.33
CA PHE A 376 20.60 2.49 4.88
C PHE A 376 21.61 2.40 6.02
N CYS A 377 21.74 3.45 6.84
CA CYS A 377 22.64 3.41 8.00
C CYS A 377 22.24 2.33 9.02
N GLN A 378 20.94 2.07 9.22
CA GLN A 378 20.48 0.99 10.09
C GLN A 378 20.71 -0.42 9.49
N LEU A 379 20.90 -0.52 8.17
CA LEU A 379 21.35 -1.72 7.47
C LEU A 379 22.88 -1.80 7.36
N GLU A 380 23.62 -0.91 8.03
CA GLU A 380 25.09 -0.81 7.98
C GLU A 380 25.65 -0.43 6.58
N LEU A 381 24.77 0.04 5.69
CA LEU A 381 25.11 0.59 4.37
C LEU A 381 25.42 2.08 4.48
N TYR A 382 26.51 2.40 5.18
CA TYR A 382 26.85 3.77 5.55
C TYR A 382 27.21 4.67 4.37
N VAL A 383 27.78 4.12 3.28
CA VAL A 383 28.20 4.89 2.10
C VAL A 383 26.97 5.42 1.36
N GLU A 384 26.00 4.54 1.10
CA GLU A 384 24.71 4.88 0.48
C GLU A 384 23.91 5.82 1.38
N GLY A 385 23.94 5.57 2.69
CA GLY A 385 23.34 6.46 3.68
C GLY A 385 23.92 7.87 3.60
N LEU A 386 25.25 8.01 3.57
CA LEU A 386 25.92 9.30 3.50
C LEU A 386 25.56 10.06 2.21
N GLN A 387 25.46 9.38 1.07
CA GLN A 387 25.04 10.01 -0.19
C GLN A 387 23.64 10.62 -0.09
N ASP A 388 22.70 9.95 0.57
CA ASP A 388 21.36 10.47 0.81
C ASP A 388 21.37 11.67 1.78
N TYR A 389 22.16 11.62 2.85
CA TYR A 389 22.32 12.76 3.76
C TYR A 389 22.96 13.97 3.06
N GLU A 390 23.94 13.76 2.19
CA GLU A 390 24.53 14.83 1.38
C GLU A 390 23.55 15.40 0.36
N ALA A 391 22.70 14.56 -0.25
CA ALA A 391 21.62 15.01 -1.10
C ALA A 391 20.59 15.86 -0.31
N ALA A 392 20.27 15.48 0.93
CA ALA A 392 19.41 16.28 1.81
C ALA A 392 20.05 17.63 2.17
N LEU A 393 21.36 17.66 2.47
CA LEU A 393 22.10 18.90 2.75
C LEU A 393 22.23 19.83 1.55
N LYS A 394 22.23 19.30 0.32
CA LYS A 394 22.16 20.13 -0.89
C LYS A 394 20.81 20.86 -1.03
N ILE A 395 19.74 20.31 -0.45
CA ILE A 395 18.40 20.92 -0.47
C ILE A 395 18.26 21.95 0.65
N ASP A 396 18.63 21.58 1.88
CA ASP A 396 18.64 22.49 3.03
C ASP A 396 20.00 22.45 3.75
N PRO A 397 20.94 23.33 3.34
CA PRO A 397 22.25 23.40 3.95
C PRO A 397 22.23 23.86 5.40
N SER A 398 21.16 24.52 5.87
CA SER A 398 21.10 25.12 7.22
C SER A 398 20.70 24.11 8.30
N ASN A 399 20.32 22.89 7.92
CA ASN A 399 19.78 21.92 8.87
C ASN A 399 20.88 21.25 9.69
N LYS A 400 21.12 21.77 10.91
CA LYS A 400 22.12 21.27 11.84
C LYS A 400 21.95 19.79 12.21
N ILE A 401 20.71 19.29 12.24
CA ILE A 401 20.44 17.89 12.61
C ILE A 401 21.02 16.96 11.53
N VAL A 402 20.72 17.26 10.26
CA VAL A 402 21.21 16.50 9.11
C VAL A 402 22.73 16.61 8.98
N GLN A 403 23.31 17.77 9.29
CA GLN A 403 24.77 17.96 9.32
C GLN A 403 25.43 17.06 10.37
N ASN A 404 24.94 17.09 11.61
CA ASN A 404 25.45 16.25 12.69
C ASN A 404 25.34 14.77 12.38
N ASP A 405 24.22 14.33 11.79
CA ASP A 405 24.03 12.92 11.42
C ASP A 405 24.95 12.51 10.26
N ALA A 406 25.17 13.38 9.27
CA ALA A 406 26.16 13.14 8.21
C ALA A 406 27.59 13.05 8.76
N GLU A 407 27.96 13.89 9.73
CA GLU A 407 29.27 13.84 10.40
C GLU A 407 29.48 12.55 11.18
N LYS A 408 28.48 12.09 11.94
CA LYS A 408 28.54 10.78 12.61
C LYS A 408 28.78 9.65 11.61
N ILE A 409 28.04 9.64 10.50
CA ILE A 409 28.20 8.62 9.46
C ILE A 409 29.62 8.67 8.87
N ARG A 410 30.18 9.87 8.63
CA ARG A 410 31.57 10.02 8.18
C ARG A 410 32.58 9.46 9.19
N ASN A 411 32.37 9.70 10.48
CA ASN A 411 33.22 9.17 11.55
C ASN A 411 33.18 7.64 11.61
N ILE A 412 31.99 7.05 11.45
CA ILE A 412 31.81 5.59 11.36
C ILE A 412 32.59 5.02 10.18
N ILE A 413 32.46 5.63 8.99
CA ILE A 413 33.18 5.19 7.78
C ILE A 413 34.71 5.31 7.95
N GLN A 414 35.18 6.37 8.62
CA GLN A 414 36.61 6.58 8.90
C GLN A 414 37.12 5.69 10.06
N GLY A 415 36.25 4.96 10.75
CA GLY A 415 36.60 4.07 11.85
C GLY A 415 37.00 4.78 13.14
N THR A 416 36.63 6.05 13.32
CA THR A 416 37.02 6.85 14.49
C THR A 416 36.17 6.58 15.73
N GLU A 417 34.96 6.02 15.58
CA GLU A 417 34.03 5.75 16.69
C GLU A 417 34.27 4.43 17.46
N LEU A 418 35.09 3.50 16.96
CA LEU A 418 35.35 2.21 17.65
C LEU A 418 36.31 2.31 18.87
N LYS A 419 36.67 3.51 19.30
CA LYS A 419 37.49 3.75 20.50
C LYS A 419 36.65 4.47 21.56
N SER A 420 35.76 3.74 22.24
CA SER A 420 35.10 4.22 23.47
C SER A 420 34.89 3.05 24.41
#